data_AF-L8LZR6-F1
#
_entry.id   AF-L8LZR6-F1
#
_cell.length_a   1.000
_cell.length_b   1.000
_cell.length_c   1.000
_cell.angle_alpha   90.00
_cell.angle_beta   90.00
_cell.angle_gamma   90.00
#
_symmetry.space_group_name_H-M   'P 1'
#
loop_
_entity.id
_entity.type
_entity.pdbx_description
1 polymer ?
#
loop_
_entity_poly.entity_id
_entity_poly.type
_entity_poly.pdbx_seq_one_letter_code
_entity_poly.pdbx_strand_id
1 'polypeptide(L)'
;MALVPCKVCGSLNSDQAEICLSCEHPTQGRKRPLIFQVAAVIIVLAFVAPVLLSAISWVKLRFKPSPPQQQERISLDNSIMKQ
;
A
#
# COMPACT_ATOMS: atom_id res chain seq x y z
N MET A 1 38.34 23.14 9.53
CA MET A 1 37.36 23.61 8.52
C MET A 1 37.99 23.40 7.17
N ALA A 2 37.45 22.51 6.34
CA ALA A 2 38.02 22.19 5.04
C ALA A 2 37.07 22.66 3.94
N LEU A 3 37.60 23.37 2.95
CA LEU A 3 36.84 23.71 1.76
C LEU A 3 36.94 22.55 0.77
N VAL A 4 35.78 22.08 0.32
CA VAL A 4 35.66 21.03 -0.70
C VAL A 4 35.04 21.60 -1.97
N PRO A 5 35.51 21.21 -3.16
CA PRO A 5 34.95 21.69 -4.41
C PRO A 5 33.53 21.14 -4.60
N CYS A 6 32.60 22.02 -4.99
CA CYS A 6 31.24 21.64 -5.33
C CYS A 6 31.22 20.82 -6.63
N LYS A 7 30.53 19.66 -6.61
CA LYS A 7 30.44 18.76 -7.77
C LYS A 7 29.69 19.35 -8.97
N VAL A 8 28.94 20.44 -8.76
CA VAL A 8 28.09 21.06 -9.80
C VAL A 8 28.79 22.25 -10.45
N CYS A 9 29.29 23.19 -9.66
CA CYS A 9 29.88 24.44 -10.17
C CYS A 9 31.40 24.54 -9.99
N GLY A 10 32.04 23.58 -9.31
CA GLY A 10 33.49 23.59 -9.04
C GLY A 10 33.95 24.59 -7.98
N SER A 11 33.06 25.46 -7.47
CA SER A 11 33.38 26.44 -6.44
C SER A 11 33.73 25.76 -5.10
N LEU A 12 34.68 26.34 -4.36
CA LEU A 12 35.04 25.88 -3.03
C LEU A 12 33.92 26.19 -2.04
N ASN A 13 33.35 25.14 -1.42
CA ASN A 13 32.29 25.26 -0.44
C ASN A 13 32.71 24.62 0.88
N SER A 14 32.09 25.03 1.98
CA SER A 14 32.32 24.39 3.28
C SER A 14 31.84 22.94 3.25
N ASP A 15 32.61 22.03 3.84
CA ASP A 15 32.25 20.62 4.02
C ASP A 15 31.02 20.42 4.93
N GLN A 16 30.69 21.42 5.73
CA GLN A 16 29.53 21.43 6.63
C GLN A 16 28.28 22.10 6.06
N ALA A 17 28.38 22.75 4.89
CA ALA A 17 27.24 23.47 4.32
C ALA A 17 26.29 22.51 3.60
N GLU A 18 24.99 22.56 3.95
CA GLU A 18 23.94 21.73 3.33
C GLU A 18 23.69 22.11 1.86
N ILE A 19 23.96 23.36 1.50
CA ILE A 19 23.85 23.91 0.16
C ILE A 19 25.18 24.51 -0.30
N CYS A 20 25.40 24.52 -1.60
CA CYS A 20 26.53 25.25 -2.18
C CYS A 20 26.24 26.75 -2.15
N LEU A 21 27.10 27.55 -1.52
CA LEU A 21 26.88 29.00 -1.42
C LEU A 21 27.06 29.75 -2.74
N SER A 22 27.55 29.10 -3.80
CA SER A 22 27.76 29.72 -5.12
C SER A 22 26.68 29.37 -6.14
N CYS A 23 26.10 28.17 -6.08
CA CYS A 23 25.12 27.70 -7.06
C CYS A 23 23.82 27.18 -6.43
N GLU A 24 23.68 27.31 -5.11
CA GLU A 24 22.52 26.91 -4.30
C GLU A 24 22.11 25.44 -4.42
N HIS A 25 22.94 24.63 -5.08
CA HIS A 25 22.68 23.21 -5.25
C HIS A 25 22.96 22.46 -3.94
N PRO A 26 22.12 21.50 -3.52
CA PRO A 26 22.37 20.71 -2.32
C PRO A 26 23.68 19.91 -2.46
N THR A 27 24.58 20.06 -1.48
CA THR A 27 25.90 19.40 -1.49
C THR A 27 25.77 17.91 -1.17
N GLN A 28 24.79 17.58 -0.33
CA GLN A 28 24.39 16.22 -0.01
C GLN A 28 23.03 16.01 -0.65
N GLY A 29 22.97 15.12 -1.65
CA GLY A 29 21.72 14.78 -2.34
C GLY A 29 20.62 14.46 -1.31
N ARG A 30 19.40 14.94 -1.58
CA ARG A 30 18.23 14.84 -0.70
C ARG A 30 18.06 13.40 -0.19
N LYS A 31 18.61 13.08 0.99
CA LYS A 31 18.38 11.81 1.67
C LYS A 31 16.94 11.83 2.15
N ARG A 32 15.98 11.47 1.29
CA ARG A 32 14.64 11.14 1.75
C ARG A 32 14.82 9.97 2.71
N PRO A 33 14.60 10.13 4.02
CA PRO A 33 14.82 9.05 4.97
C PRO A 33 13.96 7.86 4.56
N LEU A 34 14.48 6.64 4.66
CA LEU A 34 13.76 5.41 4.31
C LEU A 34 12.38 5.34 5.00
N ILE A 35 12.29 5.92 6.20
CA ILE A 35 11.07 6.07 7.02
C ILE A 35 9.94 6.76 6.23
N PHE A 36 10.23 7.81 5.47
CA PHE A 36 9.22 8.51 4.69
C PHE A 36 8.71 7.68 3.51
N GLN A 37 9.57 6.88 2.89
CA GLN A 37 9.15 5.96 1.84
C GLN A 37 8.25 4.85 2.40
N VAL A 38 8.64 4.24 3.52
CA VAL A 38 7.85 3.19 4.18
C VAL A 38 6.51 3.74 4.67
N ALA A 39 6.48 4.92 5.28
CA ALA A 39 5.26 5.57 5.74
C ALA A 39 4.27 5.81 4.58
N ALA A 40 4.75 6.31 3.44
CA ALA A 40 3.91 6.52 2.26
C ALA A 40 3.30 5.21 1.74
N VAL A 41 4.08 4.12 1.70
CA VAL A 41 3.59 2.80 1.26
C VAL A 41 2.51 2.27 2.20
N ILE A 42 2.70 2.39 3.51
CA ILE A 42 1.72 1.94 4.52
C ILE A 42 0.40 2.71 4.37
N ILE A 43 0.48 4.03 4.21
CA ILE A 43 -0.72 4.87 4.03
C ILE A 43 -1.49 4.42 2.78
N VAL A 44 -0.81 4.27 1.65
CA VAL A 44 -1.46 3.81 0.40
C VAL A 44 -2.10 2.43 0.61
N LEU A 45 -1.40 1.48 1.22
CA LEU A 45 -1.93 0.15 1.51
C LEU A 45 -3.17 0.19 2.42
N ALA A 46 -3.18 1.06 3.43
CA ALA A 46 -4.31 1.21 4.35
C ALA A 46 -5.59 1.69 3.64
N PHE A 47 -5.45 2.48 2.57
CA PHE A 47 -6.60 2.91 1.76
C PHE A 47 -6.97 1.92 0.65
N VAL A 48 -5.99 1.28 0.02
CA VAL A 48 -6.23 0.36 -1.11
C VAL A 48 -6.77 -0.99 -0.65
N ALA A 49 -6.26 -1.54 0.46
CA ALA A 49 -6.67 -2.84 0.99
C ALA A 49 -8.18 -2.96 1.28
N PRO A 50 -8.85 -2.05 2.01
CA PRO A 50 -10.28 -2.16 2.29
C PRO A 50 -11.13 -2.03 1.01
N VAL A 51 -10.69 -1.23 0.04
CA VAL A 51 -11.38 -1.10 -1.26
C VAL A 51 -11.34 -2.41 -2.03
N LEU A 52 -10.16 -3.06 -2.10
CA LEU A 52 -10.02 -4.36 -2.75
C LEU A 52 -10.81 -5.45 -2.02
N LEU A 53 -10.75 -5.51 -0.69
CA LEU A 53 -11.52 -6.45 0.12
C LEU A 53 -13.03 -6.29 -0.07
N SER A 54 -13.51 -5.04 -0.11
CA SER A 54 -14.91 -4.72 -0.38
C SER A 54 -15.34 -5.20 -1.77
N ALA A 55 -14.55 -4.90 -2.81
CA ALA A 55 -14.82 -5.35 -4.17
C ALA A 55 -14.88 -6.89 -4.27
N ILE A 56 -13.93 -7.60 -3.64
CA ILE A 56 -13.89 -9.08 -3.64
C ILE A 56 -15.08 -9.66 -2.88
N SER A 57 -15.48 -9.07 -1.76
CA SER A 57 -16.64 -9.52 -0.98
C SER A 57 -17.93 -9.44 -1.78
N TRP A 58 -18.13 -8.36 -2.54
CA TRP A 58 -19.30 -8.19 -3.40
C TRP A 58 -19.36 -9.22 -4.52
N VAL A 59 -18.21 -9.51 -5.13
CA VAL A 59 -18.08 -10.56 -6.15
C VAL A 59 -18.41 -11.93 -5.53
N LYS A 60 -17.83 -12.29 -4.38
CA LYS A 60 -18.15 -13.56 -3.70
C LYS A 60 -19.62 -13.68 -3.30
N LEU A 61 -20.29 -12.60 -2.90
CA LEU A 61 -21.72 -12.63 -2.59
C LEU A 61 -22.58 -12.91 -3.83
N ARG A 62 -22.21 -12.36 -4.99
CA ARG A 62 -22.89 -12.65 -6.26
C ARG A 62 -22.70 -14.09 -6.73
N PHE A 63 -21.60 -14.73 -6.35
CA PHE A 63 -21.27 -16.11 -6.74
C PHE A 63 -21.59 -17.16 -5.66
N LYS A 64 -22.23 -16.80 -4.55
CA LYS A 64 -22.76 -17.75 -3.58
C LYS A 64 -24.21 -18.06 -3.97
N PRO A 65 -24.52 -19.22 -4.59
CA PRO A 65 -25.91 -19.64 -4.75
C PRO A 65 -26.49 -19.88 -3.37
N SER A 66 -27.70 -19.40 -3.09
CA SER A 66 -28.47 -19.89 -1.93
C SER A 66 -28.52 -21.42 -2.00
N PRO A 67 -28.10 -22.17 -0.98
CA PRO A 67 -28.54 -23.56 -0.86
C PRO A 67 -30.07 -23.52 -0.65
N PRO A 68 -30.86 -24.22 -1.47
CA PRO A 68 -32.31 -24.21 -1.34
C PRO A 68 -32.69 -24.89 -0.02
N GLN A 69 -33.65 -24.32 0.70
CA GLN A 69 -34.40 -24.98 1.76
C GLN A 69 -35.27 -26.17 1.25
N GLN A 70 -34.74 -27.00 0.34
CA GLN A 70 -35.44 -28.17 -0.21
C GLN A 70 -34.96 -29.49 0.42
N GLN A 71 -33.82 -29.53 1.09
CA GLN A 71 -33.31 -30.78 1.65
C GLN A 71 -34.17 -31.31 2.81
N GLU A 72 -34.89 -30.44 3.55
CA GLU A 72 -35.69 -30.86 4.71
C GLU A 72 -37.07 -31.43 4.34
N ARG A 73 -37.69 -30.97 3.23
CA ARG A 73 -38.97 -31.55 2.77
C ARG A 73 -38.82 -32.94 2.16
N ILE A 74 -37.68 -33.25 1.53
CA ILE A 74 -37.48 -34.54 0.85
C ILE A 74 -37.29 -35.68 1.87
N SER A 75 -36.83 -35.37 3.10
CA SER A 75 -36.73 -36.39 4.16
C SER A 75 -38.06 -36.70 4.84
N LEU A 76 -38.99 -35.73 4.92
CA LEU A 76 -40.30 -35.95 5.54
C LEU A 76 -41.24 -36.76 4.62
N ASP A 77 -41.17 -36.52 3.30
CA ASP A 77 -41.99 -37.21 2.29
C ASP A 77 -41.60 -38.71 2.17
N ASN A 78 -40.30 -39.01 2.21
CA ASN A 78 -39.80 -40.39 2.18
C ASN A 78 -40.12 -41.21 3.45
N SER A 79 -40.45 -40.55 4.57
CA SER A 79 -40.93 -41.22 5.79
C SER A 79 -42.43 -41.52 5.76
N ILE A 80 -43.22 -40.82 4.93
CA ILE A 80 -44.66 -41.03 4.81
C ILE A 80 -44.99 -42.13 3.78
N MET A 81 -44.13 -42.33 2.76
CA MET A 81 -44.32 -43.39 1.75
C MET A 81 -43.90 -44.80 2.20
N LYS A 82 -43.32 -44.95 3.39
CA LYS A 82 -42.75 -46.22 3.87
C LYS A 82 -43.56 -46.89 4.99
N GLN A 83 -44.76 -46.38 5.27
CA GLN A 83 -45.71 -46.88 6.27
C GLN A 83 -46.94 -47.45 5.57
#